data_AF-F8PHM0-F1
#
_entry.id   AF-F8PHM0-F1
#
_cell.length_a   1.000
_cell.length_b   1.000
_cell.length_c   1.000
_cell.angle_alpha   90.00
_cell.angle_beta   90.00
_cell.angle_gamma   90.00
#
_symmetry.space_group_name_H-M   'P 1'
#
loop_
_entity.id
_entity.type
_entity.pdbx_description
1 polymer ?
#
loop_
_entity_poly.entity_id
_entity_poly.type
_entity_poly.pdbx_seq_one_letter_code
_entity_poly.pdbx_strand_id
1 'polypeptide(L)'
;RLGLSYHNIKGLHKIVDSGILSRADWTSKTIAFPDAPDDKHLIHYRDILSAICSLLGNPAHAKHIVYKPKKIFSNAQKENRIYNKMWTGKRWHAIQVIRLPKGAALSPVVIATDKTQLTQFSDSKSAYPVYLTLGNIPRAIQRRPSQHACILIGYLSVSKIIGIEKSSRVQRLFHESMKIILDPLTKAGRDGIEVVGGDGAVRRVYSVLACYVADYPEQCLVMCSKYGTYPKYKQPPEELSASTAGEPRTDQWTESVINKAKEDTQL
;
A
#
# COMPACT_ATOMS: atom_id res chain seq x y z
N ARG A 1 -17.72 7.36 -26.21
CA ARG A 1 -18.00 8.76 -25.77
C ARG A 1 -18.43 8.69 -24.31
N LEU A 2 -17.79 9.43 -23.39
CA LEU A 2 -17.98 9.32 -21.93
C LEU A 2 -19.34 9.83 -21.40
N GLY A 3 -20.29 10.25 -22.26
CA GLY A 3 -21.61 10.72 -21.83
C GLY A 3 -21.64 12.02 -21.01
N LEU A 4 -20.55 12.79 -21.00
CA LEU A 4 -20.34 13.96 -20.13
C LEU A 4 -20.99 15.27 -20.65
N SER A 5 -21.99 15.20 -21.53
CA SER A 5 -22.69 16.39 -22.02
C SER A 5 -23.78 16.83 -21.03
N TYR A 6 -23.78 18.10 -20.64
CA TYR A 6 -24.83 18.69 -19.79
C TYR A 6 -25.38 19.96 -20.43
N HIS A 7 -26.67 20.22 -20.19
CA HIS A 7 -27.38 21.38 -20.74
C HIS A 7 -27.50 22.54 -19.74
N ASN A 8 -27.23 22.30 -18.45
CA ASN A 8 -27.29 23.32 -17.40
C ASN A 8 -26.42 22.94 -16.19
N ILE A 9 -26.22 23.90 -15.27
CA ILE A 9 -25.42 23.74 -14.04
C ILE A 9 -25.96 22.59 -13.16
N LYS A 10 -27.28 22.41 -13.09
CA LYS A 10 -27.88 21.29 -12.35
C LYS A 10 -27.53 19.92 -12.96
N GLY A 11 -27.47 19.84 -14.29
CA GLY A 11 -27.00 18.66 -15.03
C GLY A 11 -25.51 18.42 -14.85
N LEU A 12 -24.69 19.48 -14.79
CA LEU A 12 -23.28 19.38 -14.42
C LEU A 12 -23.13 18.82 -13.00
N HIS A 13 -23.83 19.39 -12.01
CA HIS A 13 -23.79 18.89 -10.64
C HIS A 13 -24.26 17.44 -10.56
N LYS A 14 -25.32 17.07 -11.28
CA LYS A 14 -25.78 15.68 -11.33
C LYS A 14 -24.71 14.73 -11.89
N ILE A 15 -24.00 15.12 -12.95
CA ILE A 15 -22.87 14.36 -13.51
C ILE A 15 -21.66 14.35 -12.56
N VAL A 16 -21.41 15.43 -11.83
CA VAL A 16 -20.35 15.52 -10.82
C VAL A 16 -20.67 14.60 -9.64
N ASP A 17 -21.89 14.64 -9.13
CA ASP A 17 -22.36 13.90 -7.97
C ASP A 17 -22.56 12.40 -8.27
N SER A 18 -22.96 12.04 -9.50
CA SER A 18 -23.16 10.64 -9.90
C SER A 18 -22.02 10.03 -10.72
N GLY A 19 -21.19 10.84 -11.36
CA GLY A 19 -20.16 10.42 -12.31
C GLY A 19 -18.72 10.55 -11.81
N ILE A 20 -18.49 11.33 -10.74
CA ILE A 20 -17.24 11.20 -9.99
C ILE A 20 -17.39 9.96 -9.12
N LEU A 21 -16.69 8.89 -9.50
CA LEU A 21 -16.54 7.68 -8.70
C LEU A 21 -16.42 8.06 -7.22
N SER A 22 -17.37 7.63 -6.39
CA SER A 22 -17.25 7.80 -4.94
C SER A 22 -15.88 7.22 -4.56
N ARG A 23 -15.08 8.03 -3.84
CA ARG A 23 -13.81 7.53 -3.31
C ARG A 23 -14.22 6.51 -2.27
N ALA A 24 -14.26 5.23 -2.64
CA ALA A 24 -14.50 4.02 -1.84
C ALA A 24 -15.11 4.26 -0.45
N ASP A 25 -16.33 3.78 -0.20
CA ASP A 25 -17.01 4.02 1.08
C ASP A 25 -16.21 3.51 2.29
N TRP A 26 -16.39 4.18 3.43
CA TRP A 26 -15.78 3.77 4.68
C TRP A 26 -16.57 2.62 5.31
N THR A 27 -15.84 1.60 5.71
CA THR A 27 -16.31 0.47 6.50
C THR A 27 -15.55 0.40 7.81
N SER A 28 -16.12 -0.27 8.79
CA SER A 28 -15.50 -0.45 10.10
C SER A 28 -15.50 -1.91 10.50
N LYS A 29 -14.47 -2.36 11.20
CA LYS A 29 -14.38 -3.71 11.75
C LYS A 29 -13.73 -3.67 13.13
N THR A 30 -14.21 -4.52 14.02
CA THR A 30 -13.64 -4.68 15.35
C THR A 30 -12.75 -5.92 15.36
N ILE A 31 -11.55 -5.78 15.90
CA ILE A 31 -10.59 -6.85 16.14
C ILE A 31 -10.55 -7.11 17.65
N ALA A 32 -10.64 -8.37 18.05
CA ALA A 32 -10.41 -8.82 19.41
C ALA A 32 -9.57 -10.09 19.35
N PHE A 33 -8.69 -10.30 20.32
CA PHE A 33 -7.81 -11.46 20.37
C PHE A 33 -8.36 -12.52 21.34
N PRO A 34 -8.18 -13.83 21.07
CA PRO A 34 -8.67 -14.88 21.96
C PRO A 34 -8.14 -14.77 23.41
N ASP A 35 -6.91 -14.27 23.58
CA ASP A 35 -6.27 -14.05 24.88
C ASP A 35 -6.74 -12.78 25.60
N ALA A 36 -7.52 -11.91 24.94
CA ALA A 36 -8.10 -10.70 25.49
C ALA A 36 -9.39 -10.31 24.74
N PRO A 37 -10.49 -11.09 24.89
CA PRO A 37 -11.70 -10.91 24.10
C PRO A 37 -12.43 -9.58 24.38
N ASP A 38 -12.21 -9.00 25.54
CA ASP A 38 -12.76 -7.70 25.94
C ASP A 38 -11.96 -6.51 25.41
N ASP A 39 -10.71 -6.72 24.99
CA ASP A 39 -9.87 -5.67 24.39
C ASP A 39 -10.21 -5.54 22.89
N LYS A 40 -11.24 -4.75 22.62
CA LYS A 40 -11.79 -4.52 21.29
C LYS A 40 -11.14 -3.32 20.61
N HIS A 41 -10.55 -3.56 19.45
CA HIS A 41 -9.89 -2.53 18.65
C HIS A 41 -10.69 -2.25 17.37
N LEU A 42 -11.22 -1.04 17.26
CA LEU A 42 -11.96 -0.58 16.08
C LEU A 42 -11.01 -0.09 14.99
N ILE A 43 -11.14 -0.62 13.78
CA ILE A 43 -10.48 -0.10 12.58
C ILE A 43 -11.52 0.47 11.62
N HIS A 44 -11.17 1.60 10.99
CA HIS A 44 -11.94 2.20 9.91
C HIS A 44 -11.14 2.10 8.63
N TYR A 45 -11.71 1.60 7.55
CA TYR A 45 -10.98 1.41 6.30
C TYR A 45 -11.90 1.50 5.09
N ARG A 46 -11.31 1.62 3.91
CA ARG A 46 -12.00 1.63 2.62
C ARG A 46 -11.66 0.37 1.86
N ASP A 47 -12.54 -0.04 0.95
CA ASP A 47 -12.18 -1.07 -0.02
C ASP A 47 -11.00 -0.60 -0.89
N ILE A 48 -9.91 -1.35 -0.79
CA ILE A 48 -8.66 -1.06 -1.49
C ILE A 48 -8.82 -1.15 -3.01
N LEU A 49 -9.68 -2.06 -3.50
CA LEU A 49 -9.89 -2.21 -4.95
C LEU A 49 -10.64 -1.00 -5.51
N SER A 50 -11.66 -0.53 -4.81
CA SER A 50 -12.36 0.72 -5.13
C SER A 50 -11.40 1.93 -5.13
N ALA A 51 -10.46 2.00 -4.19
CA ALA A 51 -9.43 3.05 -4.19
C ALA A 51 -8.50 2.97 -5.42
N ILE A 52 -8.09 1.76 -5.82
CA ILE A 52 -7.27 1.53 -7.02
C ILE A 52 -8.04 1.93 -8.28
N CYS A 53 -9.30 1.50 -8.41
CA CYS A 53 -10.17 1.86 -9.51
C CYS A 53 -10.39 3.38 -9.59
N SER A 54 -10.57 4.06 -8.45
CA SER A 54 -10.70 5.53 -8.40
C SER A 54 -9.44 6.23 -8.91
N LEU A 55 -8.25 5.78 -8.53
CA LEU A 55 -6.98 6.35 -9.00
C LEU A 55 -6.76 6.12 -10.49
N LEU A 56 -7.01 4.91 -10.99
CA LEU A 56 -6.82 4.57 -12.41
C LEU A 56 -7.91 5.17 -13.31
N GLY A 57 -9.11 5.31 -12.76
CA GLY A 57 -10.30 5.88 -13.41
C GLY A 57 -10.35 7.40 -13.40
N ASN A 58 -9.42 8.08 -12.73
CA ASN A 58 -9.43 9.54 -12.65
C ASN A 58 -9.05 10.17 -14.01
N PRO A 59 -9.96 10.92 -14.67
CA PRO A 59 -9.67 11.54 -15.96
C PRO A 59 -8.53 12.57 -15.90
N ALA A 60 -8.33 13.23 -14.75
CA ALA A 60 -7.24 14.18 -14.55
C ALA A 60 -5.85 13.50 -14.63
N HIS A 61 -5.78 12.20 -14.34
CA HIS A 61 -4.53 11.43 -14.37
C HIS A 61 -4.37 10.62 -15.65
N ALA A 62 -5.43 10.49 -16.46
CA ALA A 62 -5.49 9.57 -17.60
C ALA A 62 -4.29 9.66 -18.55
N LYS A 63 -3.86 10.88 -18.90
CA LYS A 63 -2.71 11.12 -19.79
C LYS A 63 -1.35 10.79 -19.16
N HIS A 64 -1.30 10.62 -17.85
CA HIS A 64 -0.07 10.44 -17.08
C HIS A 64 0.10 9.03 -16.52
N ILE A 65 -0.97 8.23 -16.47
CA ILE A 65 -0.93 6.85 -15.98
C ILE A 65 -0.11 5.98 -16.93
N VAL A 66 0.84 5.24 -16.39
CA VAL A 66 1.68 4.30 -17.13
C VAL A 66 1.19 2.87 -16.87
N TYR A 67 0.73 2.20 -17.93
CA TYR A 67 0.25 0.82 -17.87
C TYR A 67 1.29 -0.24 -18.28
N LYS A 68 2.40 0.18 -18.90
CA LYS A 68 3.45 -0.73 -19.39
C LYS A 68 4.84 -0.33 -18.91
N PRO A 69 5.71 -1.30 -18.60
CA PRO A 69 7.09 -1.01 -18.23
C PRO A 69 7.85 -0.43 -19.43
N LYS A 70 8.87 0.36 -19.15
CA LYS A 70 9.77 0.95 -20.16
C LYS A 70 11.21 0.73 -19.75
N LYS A 71 12.05 0.29 -20.70
CA LYS A 71 13.50 0.32 -20.53
C LYS A 71 14.00 1.66 -21.05
N ILE A 72 14.69 2.41 -20.19
CA ILE A 72 15.30 3.70 -20.54
C ILE A 72 16.81 3.54 -20.37
N PHE A 73 17.57 4.02 -21.34
CA PHE A 73 19.02 3.96 -21.36
C PHE A 73 19.58 5.38 -21.54
N SER A 74 20.79 5.62 -21.04
CA SER A 74 21.44 6.92 -21.14
C SER A 74 21.97 7.24 -22.55
N ASN A 75 22.18 6.21 -23.37
CA ASN A 75 22.74 6.32 -24.72
C ASN A 75 22.08 5.30 -25.68
N ALA A 76 22.33 5.48 -26.98
CA ALA A 76 21.79 4.59 -28.03
C ALA A 76 22.36 3.17 -27.96
N GLN A 77 23.57 3.02 -27.39
CA GLN A 77 24.30 1.77 -27.17
C GLN A 77 23.67 0.90 -26.07
N LYS A 78 22.73 1.45 -25.28
CA LYS A 78 21.98 0.74 -24.22
C LYS A 78 22.85 0.15 -23.10
N GLU A 79 24.01 0.74 -22.85
CA GLU A 79 24.96 0.23 -21.86
C GLU A 79 24.49 0.51 -20.43
N ASN A 80 24.00 1.74 -20.18
CA ASN A 80 23.61 2.18 -18.85
C ASN A 80 22.09 2.36 -18.77
N ARG A 81 21.44 1.46 -18.01
CA ARG A 81 19.99 1.50 -17.78
C ARG A 81 19.63 2.46 -16.65
N ILE A 82 18.66 3.34 -16.90
CA ILE A 82 18.17 4.35 -15.96
C ILE A 82 16.96 3.80 -15.19
N TYR A 83 17.00 3.91 -13.87
CA TYR A 83 15.92 3.51 -12.95
C TYR A 83 15.47 4.70 -12.10
N ASN A 84 14.41 5.39 -12.51
CA ASN A 84 13.91 6.59 -11.81
C ASN A 84 12.41 6.51 -11.47
N LYS A 85 11.70 5.52 -12.01
CA LYS A 85 10.26 5.29 -11.84
C LYS A 85 9.99 3.79 -11.70
N MET A 86 8.88 3.42 -11.07
CA MET A 86 8.54 2.01 -10.87
C MET A 86 8.45 1.24 -12.20
N TRP A 87 7.88 1.84 -13.24
CA TRP A 87 7.78 1.23 -14.58
C TRP A 87 9.12 1.08 -15.30
N THR A 88 10.19 1.72 -14.83
CA THR A 88 11.55 1.49 -15.34
C THR A 88 12.28 0.36 -14.62
N GLY A 89 11.74 -0.06 -13.46
CA GLY A 89 12.30 -1.09 -12.59
C GLY A 89 12.32 -2.48 -13.23
N LYS A 90 13.31 -3.30 -12.82
CA LYS A 90 13.41 -4.70 -13.24
C LYS A 90 12.20 -5.52 -12.76
N ARG A 91 11.72 -5.28 -11.53
CA ARG A 91 10.61 -6.04 -10.91
C ARG A 91 9.29 -5.90 -11.67
N TRP A 92 8.88 -4.67 -12.02
CA TRP A 92 7.68 -4.46 -12.85
C TRP A 92 7.82 -5.21 -14.17
N HIS A 93 8.95 -5.01 -14.87
CA HIS A 93 9.18 -5.68 -16.14
C HIS A 93 9.10 -7.22 -16.02
N ALA A 94 9.68 -7.80 -14.97
CA ALA A 94 9.61 -9.24 -14.74
C ALA A 94 8.15 -9.70 -14.53
N ILE A 95 7.40 -9.06 -13.64
CA ILE A 95 6.00 -9.45 -13.37
C ILE A 95 5.15 -9.29 -14.65
N GLN A 96 5.22 -8.13 -15.29
CA GLN A 96 4.41 -7.81 -16.47
C GLN A 96 4.66 -8.75 -17.65
N VAL A 97 5.92 -9.14 -17.89
CA VAL A 97 6.30 -9.93 -19.08
C VAL A 97 6.26 -11.43 -18.81
N ILE A 98 6.60 -11.87 -17.60
CA ILE A 98 6.76 -13.30 -17.27
C ILE A 98 5.49 -13.87 -16.63
N ARG A 99 4.78 -13.08 -15.82
CA ARG A 99 3.70 -13.59 -14.96
C ARG A 99 2.29 -13.21 -15.43
N LEU A 100 2.13 -12.12 -16.18
CA LEU A 100 0.81 -11.62 -16.56
C LEU A 100 0.41 -12.04 -17.98
N PRO A 101 -0.90 -12.28 -18.23
CA PRO A 101 -1.41 -12.53 -19.57
C PRO A 101 -1.14 -11.38 -20.55
N LYS A 102 -1.03 -11.70 -21.84
CA LYS A 102 -0.85 -10.70 -22.89
C LYS A 102 -2.02 -9.70 -22.88
N GLY A 103 -1.70 -8.41 -22.90
CA GLY A 103 -2.69 -7.33 -22.89
C GLY A 103 -3.13 -6.87 -21.50
N ALA A 104 -2.77 -7.59 -20.43
CA ALA A 104 -3.01 -7.14 -19.06
C ALA A 104 -2.04 -6.02 -18.64
N ALA A 105 -2.38 -5.26 -17.60
CA ALA A 105 -1.51 -4.25 -17.01
C ALA A 105 -1.24 -4.55 -15.53
N LEU A 106 -0.03 -4.27 -15.06
CA LEU A 106 0.28 -4.30 -13.63
C LEU A 106 -0.10 -2.96 -12.98
N SER A 107 -0.70 -3.03 -11.79
CA SER A 107 -0.84 -1.90 -10.87
C SER A 107 -0.04 -2.16 -9.60
N PRO A 108 1.18 -1.61 -9.49
CA PRO A 108 1.96 -1.73 -8.27
C PRO A 108 1.36 -0.83 -7.19
N VAL A 109 0.85 -1.42 -6.12
CA VAL A 109 0.29 -0.72 -4.97
C VAL A 109 1.42 -0.28 -4.05
N VAL A 110 1.38 0.98 -3.64
CA VAL A 110 2.31 1.56 -2.67
C VAL A 110 1.51 1.96 -1.45
N ILE A 111 1.87 1.38 -0.30
CA ILE A 111 1.28 1.71 1.00
C ILE A 111 2.24 2.60 1.77
N ALA A 112 1.71 3.56 2.49
CA ALA A 112 2.46 4.33 3.47
C ALA A 112 1.65 4.43 4.77
N THR A 113 2.34 4.35 5.90
CA THR A 113 1.77 4.66 7.21
C THR A 113 2.65 5.64 7.93
N ASP A 114 2.03 6.54 8.66
CA ASP A 114 2.71 7.54 9.47
C ASP A 114 1.91 7.70 10.76
N LYS A 115 2.52 7.44 11.92
CA LYS A 115 1.80 7.57 13.19
C LYS A 115 1.46 9.03 13.43
N THR A 116 0.17 9.36 13.45
CA THR A 116 -0.27 10.73 13.74
C THR A 116 -0.98 10.80 15.08
N GLN A 117 -0.62 11.82 15.88
CA GLN A 117 -1.40 12.19 17.06
C GLN A 117 -2.65 12.95 16.58
N LEU A 118 -3.83 12.46 16.95
CA LEU A 118 -5.10 13.07 16.56
C LEU A 118 -5.51 14.20 17.52
N THR A 119 -5.09 14.14 18.79
CA THR A 119 -5.40 15.16 19.82
C THR A 119 -4.20 15.41 20.74
N GLN A 120 -3.87 16.67 21.00
CA GLN A 120 -2.82 17.08 21.96
C GLN A 120 -3.36 17.45 23.35
N PHE A 121 -4.65 17.77 23.49
CA PHE A 121 -5.17 18.48 24.68
C PHE A 121 -6.17 17.70 25.55
N SER A 122 -6.63 16.53 25.12
CA SER A 122 -7.48 15.65 25.93
C SER A 122 -7.46 14.23 25.36
N ASP A 123 -7.15 13.26 26.22
CA ASP A 123 -6.94 11.84 25.91
C ASP A 123 -6.17 11.60 24.62
N SER A 124 -4.84 11.49 24.72
CA SER A 124 -3.89 11.26 23.61
C SER A 124 -4.29 10.10 22.69
N LYS A 125 -5.22 10.37 21.76
CA LYS A 125 -5.67 9.43 20.73
C LYS A 125 -4.67 9.55 19.59
N SER A 126 -3.98 8.45 19.31
CA SER A 126 -3.16 8.33 18.11
C SER A 126 -3.81 7.33 17.17
N ALA A 127 -3.62 7.53 15.87
CA ALA A 127 -4.02 6.59 14.85
C ALA A 127 -2.87 6.41 13.87
N TYR A 128 -2.83 5.25 13.21
CA TYR A 128 -2.00 5.08 12.02
C TYR A 128 -2.91 5.27 10.79
N PRO A 129 -2.92 6.44 10.14
CA PRO A 129 -3.46 6.56 8.81
C PRO A 129 -2.70 5.65 7.84
N VAL A 130 -3.44 4.89 7.04
CA VAL A 130 -2.93 4.04 5.96
C VAL A 130 -3.24 4.71 4.63
N TYR A 131 -2.20 5.11 3.92
CA TYR A 131 -2.30 5.76 2.62
C TYR A 131 -1.99 4.77 1.50
N LEU A 132 -2.66 4.94 0.37
CA LEU A 132 -2.45 4.19 -0.85
C LEU A 132 -2.17 5.13 -2.03
N THR A 133 -1.16 4.79 -2.81
CA THR A 133 -0.95 5.30 -4.16
C THR A 133 -0.52 4.18 -5.10
N LEU A 134 -0.42 4.49 -6.39
CA LEU A 134 -0.05 3.53 -7.43
C LEU A 134 1.26 3.89 -8.08
N GLY A 135 2.11 2.89 -8.31
CA GLY A 135 3.33 3.01 -9.09
C GLY A 135 3.12 3.42 -10.55
N ASN A 136 1.89 3.30 -11.06
CA ASN A 136 1.48 3.79 -12.37
C ASN A 136 1.48 5.32 -12.47
N ILE A 137 1.36 6.02 -11.34
CA ILE A 137 1.25 7.47 -11.29
C ILE A 137 2.66 8.08 -11.12
N PRO A 138 3.04 9.09 -11.92
CA PRO A 138 4.32 9.77 -11.75
C PRO A 138 4.47 10.39 -10.36
N ARG A 139 5.67 10.23 -9.75
CA ARG A 139 6.04 10.83 -8.45
C ARG A 139 5.66 12.31 -8.28
N ALA A 140 5.75 13.10 -9.36
CA ALA A 140 5.41 14.53 -9.33
C ALA A 140 3.91 14.77 -9.07
N ILE A 141 3.04 13.86 -9.50
CA ILE A 141 1.59 13.91 -9.26
C ILE A 141 1.28 13.32 -7.88
N GLN A 142 1.90 12.19 -7.52
CA GLN A 142 1.74 11.57 -6.19
C GLN A 142 2.01 12.55 -5.04
N ARG A 143 3.00 13.45 -5.22
CA ARG A 143 3.44 14.43 -4.21
C ARG A 143 2.62 15.71 -4.16
N ARG A 144 1.63 15.88 -5.03
CA ARG A 144 0.78 17.08 -5.05
C ARG A 144 -0.55 16.75 -4.38
N PRO A 145 -0.81 17.24 -3.15
CA PRO A 145 -2.06 16.95 -2.45
C PRO A 145 -3.31 17.33 -3.26
N SER A 146 -3.25 18.45 -3.98
CA SER A 146 -4.32 18.93 -4.88
C SER A 146 -4.64 18.00 -6.04
N GLN A 147 -3.74 17.07 -6.38
CA GLN A 147 -3.94 16.10 -7.46
C GLN A 147 -4.67 14.84 -6.97
N HIS A 148 -4.84 14.65 -5.66
CA HIS A 148 -5.52 13.49 -5.09
C HIS A 148 -5.03 12.13 -5.61
N ALA A 149 -3.72 12.04 -5.90
CA ALA A 149 -3.07 10.80 -6.35
C ALA A 149 -2.66 9.88 -5.19
N CYS A 150 -3.03 10.24 -3.96
CA CYS A 150 -2.84 9.47 -2.74
C CYS A 150 -4.17 9.46 -2.00
N ILE A 151 -4.66 8.26 -1.66
CA ILE A 151 -5.94 8.05 -0.98
C ILE A 151 -5.67 7.50 0.41
N LEU A 152 -6.32 8.10 1.42
CA LEU A 152 -6.36 7.53 2.75
C LEU A 152 -7.36 6.36 2.77
N ILE A 153 -6.86 5.15 3.00
CA ILE A 153 -7.62 3.90 2.95
C ILE A 153 -7.88 3.29 4.33
N GLY A 154 -7.29 3.81 5.40
CA GLY A 154 -7.49 3.26 6.73
C GLY A 154 -7.06 4.17 7.86
N TYR A 155 -7.68 3.99 9.02
CA TYR A 155 -7.23 4.45 10.32
C TYR A 155 -7.12 3.23 11.23
N LEU A 156 -5.90 2.90 11.62
CA LEU A 156 -5.65 1.80 12.54
C LEU A 156 -5.76 2.29 13.98
N SER A 157 -6.32 1.44 14.84
CA SER A 157 -6.40 1.72 16.27
C SER A 157 -5.01 1.70 16.91
N VAL A 158 -4.71 2.73 17.71
CA VAL A 158 -3.63 2.72 18.68
C VAL A 158 -4.25 2.72 20.05
N SER A 159 -4.88 1.60 20.41
CA SER A 159 -5.38 1.44 21.76
C SER A 159 -4.21 1.47 22.74
N LYS A 160 -4.42 2.04 23.93
CA LYS A 160 -3.44 1.94 25.03
C LYS A 160 -3.38 0.48 25.45
N ILE A 161 -2.58 -0.33 24.76
CA ILE A 161 -2.33 -1.71 25.18
C ILE A 161 -1.56 -1.62 26.52
N ILE A 162 -2.18 -2.08 27.60
CA ILE A 162 -1.63 -2.13 28.96
C ILE A 162 -1.05 -3.53 29.17
N GLY A 163 0.16 -3.63 29.74
CA GLY A 163 0.79 -4.91 30.09
C GLY A 163 2.27 -5.05 29.69
N ILE A 164 2.88 -6.16 30.10
CA ILE A 164 4.31 -6.48 29.98
C ILE A 164 4.74 -6.70 28.52
N GLU A 165 3.84 -7.16 27.65
CA GLU A 165 4.10 -7.46 26.23
C GLU A 165 3.51 -6.43 25.26
N LYS A 166 3.63 -5.15 25.61
CA LYS A 166 3.02 -4.06 24.84
C LYS A 166 3.45 -4.03 23.36
N SER A 167 4.72 -4.34 23.07
CA SER A 167 5.25 -4.24 21.69
C SER A 167 4.73 -5.33 20.76
N SER A 168 4.66 -6.59 21.21
CA SER A 168 4.20 -7.72 20.39
C SER A 168 2.71 -7.62 20.10
N ARG A 169 1.90 -7.20 21.09
CA ARG A 169 0.46 -6.95 20.92
C ARG A 169 0.17 -5.82 19.93
N VAL A 170 0.93 -4.72 19.99
CA VAL A 170 0.80 -3.63 19.01
C VAL A 170 1.15 -4.12 17.60
N GLN A 171 2.24 -4.88 17.44
CA GLN A 171 2.62 -5.48 16.17
C GLN A 171 1.51 -6.42 15.64
N ARG A 172 0.97 -7.29 16.50
CA ARG A 172 -0.12 -8.21 16.13
C ARG A 172 -1.37 -7.46 15.67
N LEU A 173 -1.81 -6.44 16.42
CA LEU A 173 -2.95 -5.60 16.04
C LEU A 173 -2.71 -4.89 14.71
N PHE A 174 -1.52 -4.32 14.52
CA PHE A 174 -1.14 -3.69 13.27
C PHE A 174 -1.24 -4.67 12.09
N HIS A 175 -0.66 -5.87 12.22
CA HIS A 175 -0.65 -6.88 11.15
C HIS A 175 -2.03 -7.46 10.85
N GLU A 176 -2.86 -7.74 11.86
CA GLU A 176 -4.24 -8.18 11.63
C GLU A 176 -5.08 -7.09 10.96
N SER A 177 -4.86 -5.82 11.32
CA SER A 177 -5.53 -4.70 10.67
C SER A 177 -5.11 -4.56 9.22
N MET A 178 -3.80 -4.59 8.94
CA MET A 178 -3.27 -4.53 7.58
C MET A 178 -3.71 -5.73 6.73
N LYS A 179 -3.78 -6.93 7.31
CA LYS A 179 -4.31 -8.12 6.66
C LYS A 179 -5.74 -7.90 6.19
N ILE A 180 -6.63 -7.37 7.05
CA ILE A 180 -8.02 -7.06 6.68
C ILE A 180 -8.07 -6.06 5.52
N ILE A 181 -7.29 -4.97 5.59
CA ILE A 181 -7.31 -3.91 4.58
C ILE A 181 -6.76 -4.38 3.23
N LEU A 182 -5.70 -5.20 3.26
CA LEU A 182 -4.97 -5.63 2.07
C LEU A 182 -5.45 -6.97 1.50
N ASP A 183 -6.28 -7.74 2.20
CA ASP A 183 -6.79 -9.05 1.77
C ASP A 183 -7.32 -9.06 0.33
N PRO A 184 -8.10 -8.05 -0.14
CA PRO A 184 -8.59 -8.03 -1.52
C PRO A 184 -7.48 -8.02 -2.59
N LEU A 185 -6.26 -7.55 -2.25
CA LEU A 185 -5.11 -7.57 -3.16
C LEU A 185 -4.64 -8.99 -3.50
N THR A 186 -4.84 -9.98 -2.62
CA THR A 186 -4.41 -11.35 -2.91
C THR A 186 -5.15 -11.89 -4.13
N LYS A 187 -6.46 -11.68 -4.21
CA LYS A 187 -7.26 -12.07 -5.37
C LYS A 187 -6.97 -11.18 -6.58
N ALA A 188 -6.92 -9.86 -6.40
CA ALA A 188 -6.65 -8.94 -7.50
C ALA A 188 -5.24 -9.12 -8.12
N GLY A 189 -4.27 -9.58 -7.35
CA GLY A 189 -2.92 -9.89 -7.83
C GLY A 189 -2.81 -11.24 -8.54
N ARG A 190 -3.74 -12.18 -8.29
CA ARG A 190 -3.78 -13.52 -8.92
C ARG A 190 -4.67 -13.57 -10.15
N ASP A 191 -5.86 -12.98 -10.08
CA ASP A 191 -6.92 -13.10 -11.09
C ASP A 191 -7.02 -11.85 -11.97
N GLY A 192 -6.50 -10.72 -11.46
CA GLY A 192 -6.72 -9.42 -12.04
C GLY A 192 -8.16 -8.92 -11.84
N ILE A 193 -8.34 -7.62 -12.00
CA ILE A 193 -9.64 -6.93 -11.95
C ILE A 193 -9.86 -6.13 -13.23
N GLU A 194 -11.11 -5.95 -13.64
CA GLU A 194 -11.42 -5.05 -14.75
C GLU A 194 -11.55 -3.63 -14.23
N VAL A 195 -10.80 -2.72 -14.86
CA VAL A 195 -10.75 -1.31 -14.47
C VAL A 195 -11.06 -0.46 -15.69
N VAL A 196 -12.02 0.45 -15.53
CA VAL A 196 -12.26 1.53 -16.49
C VAL A 196 -11.23 2.62 -16.21
N GLY A 197 -10.29 2.82 -17.14
CA GLY A 197 -9.30 3.89 -17.04
C GLY A 197 -9.95 5.27 -17.19
N GLY A 198 -9.28 6.32 -16.72
CA GLY A 198 -9.75 7.70 -16.89
C GLY A 198 -9.83 8.18 -18.35
N ASP A 199 -9.27 7.40 -19.27
CA ASP A 199 -9.42 7.57 -20.72
C ASP A 199 -10.63 6.84 -21.32
N GLY A 200 -11.43 6.15 -20.49
CA GLY A 200 -12.60 5.38 -20.87
C GLY A 200 -12.31 3.97 -21.37
N ALA A 201 -11.04 3.55 -21.45
CA ALA A 201 -10.70 2.20 -21.89
C ALA A 201 -10.73 1.20 -20.73
N VAL A 202 -11.37 0.06 -20.96
CA VAL A 202 -11.42 -1.06 -20.02
C VAL A 202 -10.14 -1.87 -20.11
N ARG A 203 -9.51 -2.16 -18.96
CA ARG A 203 -8.26 -2.91 -18.87
C ARG A 203 -8.35 -3.98 -17.79
N ARG A 204 -7.79 -5.15 -18.06
CA ARG A 204 -7.50 -6.14 -17.02
C ARG A 204 -6.24 -5.73 -16.29
N VAL A 205 -6.37 -5.40 -15.00
CA VAL A 205 -5.31 -4.88 -14.15
C VAL A 205 -5.01 -5.86 -13.02
N TYR A 206 -3.75 -6.21 -12.84
CA TYR A 206 -3.27 -7.04 -11.73
C TYR A 206 -2.67 -6.14 -10.66
N SER A 207 -3.27 -6.10 -9.49
CA SER A 207 -2.85 -5.20 -8.40
C SER A 207 -2.00 -5.96 -7.39
N VAL A 208 -0.76 -5.52 -7.19
CA VAL A 208 0.22 -6.21 -6.33
C VAL A 208 0.87 -5.20 -5.38
N LEU A 209 0.95 -5.53 -4.10
CA LEU A 209 1.72 -4.75 -3.13
C LEU A 209 3.20 -4.72 -3.55
N ALA A 210 3.69 -3.54 -3.91
CA ALA A 210 5.01 -3.36 -4.49
C ALA A 210 5.99 -2.67 -3.55
N CYS A 211 5.49 -1.79 -2.68
CA CYS A 211 6.31 -1.02 -1.76
C CYS A 211 5.50 -0.63 -0.51
N TYR A 212 6.19 -0.70 0.63
CA TYR A 212 5.74 -0.12 1.88
C TYR A 212 6.68 1.03 2.26
N VAL A 213 6.15 2.24 2.40
CA VAL A 213 6.91 3.45 2.75
C VAL A 213 6.68 3.78 4.22
N ALA A 214 7.75 3.74 4.99
CA ALA A 214 7.78 4.01 6.41
C ALA A 214 9.14 4.58 6.79
N ASP A 215 9.18 5.41 7.83
CA ASP A 215 10.41 5.77 8.55
C ASP A 215 10.85 4.60 9.46
N TYR A 216 11.90 4.82 10.25
CA TYR A 216 12.56 3.73 10.97
C TYR A 216 11.70 3.03 12.04
N PRO A 217 10.98 3.74 12.93
CA PRO A 217 10.12 3.08 13.91
C PRO A 217 9.00 2.24 13.25
N GLU A 218 8.40 2.76 12.18
CA GLU A 218 7.34 2.10 11.43
C GLU A 218 7.89 0.92 10.62
N GLN A 219 9.13 1.02 10.09
CA GLN A 219 9.81 -0.13 9.50
C GLN A 219 10.02 -1.25 10.53
N CYS A 220 10.33 -0.91 11.79
CA CYS A 220 10.45 -1.90 12.86
C CYS A 220 9.10 -2.56 13.19
N LEU A 221 8.02 -1.77 13.21
CA LEU A 221 6.65 -2.27 13.39
C LEU A 221 6.25 -3.26 12.28
N VAL A 222 6.46 -2.87 11.02
CA VAL A 222 6.11 -3.67 9.84
C VAL A 222 6.93 -4.95 9.76
N MET A 223 8.23 -4.89 10.06
CA MET A 223 9.13 -6.05 9.99
C MET A 223 9.12 -6.92 11.25
N CYS A 224 8.27 -6.60 12.24
CA CYS A 224 8.27 -7.22 13.57
C CYS A 224 9.66 -7.24 14.22
N SER A 225 10.47 -6.20 13.99
CA SER A 225 11.83 -6.10 14.53
C SER A 225 11.86 -5.23 15.78
N LYS A 226 12.80 -5.53 16.69
CA LYS A 226 13.03 -4.70 17.87
C LYS A 226 13.62 -3.36 17.46
N TYR A 227 13.22 -2.29 18.16
CA TYR A 227 13.85 -0.98 17.99
C TYR A 227 15.35 -1.08 18.32
N GLY A 228 16.19 -0.39 17.57
CA GLY A 228 17.65 -0.52 17.69
C GLY A 228 18.24 -1.72 16.93
N THR A 229 17.46 -2.42 16.10
CA THR A 229 17.97 -3.41 15.14
C THR A 229 17.80 -2.90 13.71
N TYR A 230 18.53 -3.46 12.75
CA TYR A 230 18.33 -3.12 11.34
C TYR A 230 17.18 -3.96 10.74
N PRO A 231 16.07 -3.36 10.25
CA PRO A 231 14.90 -4.12 9.80
C PRO A 231 15.11 -4.87 8.47
N LYS A 232 16.15 -4.52 7.70
CA LYS A 232 16.43 -5.08 6.37
C LYS A 232 17.66 -5.99 6.30
N TYR A 233 18.50 -6.00 7.32
CA TYR A 233 19.73 -6.79 7.39
C TYR A 233 19.72 -7.60 8.68
N LYS A 234 20.49 -8.69 8.74
CA LYS A 234 20.58 -9.57 9.91
C LYS A 234 21.63 -9.13 10.93
N GLN A 235 22.20 -7.93 10.78
CA GLN A 235 23.23 -7.40 11.66
C GLN A 235 22.73 -7.19 13.10
N PRO A 236 23.59 -7.48 14.09
CA PRO A 236 23.29 -7.20 15.49
C PRO A 236 23.36 -5.69 15.78
N PRO A 237 22.66 -5.20 16.83
CA PRO A 237 22.63 -3.78 17.19
C PRO A 237 24.02 -3.11 17.33
N GLU A 238 25.01 -3.88 17.80
CA GLU A 238 26.37 -3.41 18.05
C GLU A 238 27.14 -3.05 16.77
N GLU A 239 26.71 -3.59 15.62
CA GLU A 239 27.35 -3.40 14.33
C GLU A 239 26.61 -2.38 13.44
N LEU A 240 25.65 -1.62 13.98
CA LEU A 240 24.89 -0.63 13.20
C LEU A 240 25.76 0.49 12.62
N SER A 241 26.93 0.76 13.21
CA SER A 241 27.92 1.74 12.73
C SER A 241 28.95 1.14 11.77
N ALA A 242 28.89 -0.16 11.49
CA ALA A 242 29.82 -0.83 10.59
C ALA A 242 29.72 -0.24 9.17
N SER A 243 30.87 -0.06 8.53
CA SER A 243 30.96 0.49 7.17
C SER A 243 30.49 -0.50 6.09
N THR A 244 30.38 -1.78 6.43
CA THR A 244 29.96 -2.86 5.54
C THR A 244 28.50 -3.24 5.79
N ALA A 245 27.74 -3.41 4.69
CA ALA A 245 26.37 -3.87 4.77
C ALA A 245 26.34 -5.36 5.19
N GLY A 246 25.49 -5.68 6.17
CA GLY A 246 25.27 -7.06 6.62
C GLY A 246 24.52 -7.94 5.61
N GLU A 247 24.26 -9.18 6.01
CA GLU A 247 23.44 -10.09 5.21
C GLU A 247 21.98 -9.58 5.11
N PRO A 248 21.40 -9.44 3.91
CA PRO A 248 20.02 -8.96 3.76
C PRO A 248 19.00 -9.96 4.30
N ARG A 249 17.93 -9.45 4.90
CA ARG A 249 16.73 -10.23 5.19
C ARG A 249 15.98 -10.44 3.87
N THR A 250 15.88 -11.69 3.45
CA THR A 250 15.16 -12.10 2.24
C THR A 250 13.74 -12.54 2.58
N ASP A 251 12.87 -12.59 1.57
CA ASP A 251 11.50 -13.11 1.73
C ASP A 251 11.53 -14.57 2.22
N GLN A 252 12.44 -15.39 1.66
CA GLN A 252 12.65 -16.79 2.05
C GLN A 252 13.09 -16.93 3.51
N TRP A 253 14.04 -16.08 3.95
CA TRP A 253 14.49 -16.09 5.33
C TRP A 253 13.36 -15.68 6.28
N THR A 254 12.62 -14.62 5.94
CA THR A 254 11.50 -14.14 6.75
C THR A 254 10.41 -15.20 6.87
N GLU A 255 10.08 -15.90 5.78
CA GLU A 255 9.14 -17.02 5.77
C GLU A 255 9.63 -18.18 6.65
N SER A 256 10.93 -18.52 6.59
CA SER A 256 11.49 -19.57 7.45
C SER A 256 11.40 -19.24 8.94
N VAL A 257 11.61 -17.98 9.32
CA VAL A 257 11.48 -17.51 10.70
C VAL A 257 10.03 -17.60 11.16
N ILE A 258 9.07 -17.19 10.32
CA ILE A 258 7.64 -17.28 10.62
C ILE A 258 7.20 -18.74 10.78
N ASN A 259 7.66 -19.64 9.90
CA ASN A 259 7.29 -21.05 9.97
C ASN A 259 7.87 -21.72 11.22
N LYS A 260 9.14 -21.47 11.54
CA LYS A 260 9.75 -21.93 12.79
C LYS A 260 8.99 -21.44 14.02
N ALA A 261 8.63 -20.15 14.06
CA ALA A 261 7.87 -19.61 15.18
C ALA A 261 6.48 -20.28 15.32
N LYS A 262 5.82 -20.64 14.21
CA LYS A 262 4.57 -21.39 14.25
C LYS A 262 4.75 -22.80 14.82
N GLU A 263 5.82 -23.50 14.42
CA GLU A 263 6.17 -24.81 14.95
C GLU A 263 6.43 -24.73 16.47
N ASP A 264 7.20 -23.73 16.91
CA ASP A 264 7.52 -23.51 18.33
C ASP A 264 6.27 -23.14 19.17
N THR A 265 5.21 -22.61 18.55
CA THR A 265 3.97 -22.19 19.24
C THR A 265 2.86 -23.24 19.17
N GLN A 266 3.01 -24.34 18.42
CA GLN A 266 2.03 -25.44 18.35
C GLN A 266 2.10 -26.41 19.55
N LEU A 267 2.33 -25.87 20.75
CA LEU A 267 2.10 -26.56 22.03
C LEU A 267 0.63 -26.45 22.45
#